data_AF-A0AA38U5S1-F1
#
_entry.id   AF-A0AA38U5S1-F1
#
_cell.length_a   1.000
_cell.length_b   1.000
_cell.length_c   1.000
_cell.angle_alpha   90.00
_cell.angle_beta   90.00
_cell.angle_gamma   90.00
#
_symmetry.space_group_name_H-M   'P 1'
#
loop_
_entity.id
_entity.type
_entity.pdbx_description
1 polymer ?
#
loop_
_entity_poly.entity_id
_entity_poly.type
_entity_poly.pdbx_seq_one_letter_code
_entity_poly.pdbx_strand_id
1 'polypeptide(L)'
;MQQELSVIIHNAWLSNFSLPLSVFDDHIQGTRTIIDLARSVQRCNGIRFLFTSSIGVAQNWDESQGLYPETLVMDVMTAVGGGYGESKYVAERILAKSGIEVISLRIGLICGGQRNGAWKPSELFPICVKACWYLGAVFTPSNESDWMTMDATSDVILEILFHKDLLPFAANLTHPRPVENAYILHAVRDGLIQELGHGLPSECLRQVSIKEWIDLLEQSARRHRDEPRNITRILSRIIYKVPPFTTLDISNAMKLSARMKTLEPIDAGLVLKWVKFWITSGLLSQSEVQVGHHASKAVILPRHYSVIVSDPPNSKATFSRERPETLIRSGNFRWSYM
;
A
#
# COMPACT_ATOMS: atom_id res chain seq x y z
N MET A 1 7.81 -31.57 -8.10
CA MET A 1 6.97 -30.35 -8.16
C MET A 1 5.89 -30.45 -9.23
N GLN A 2 6.22 -30.75 -10.50
CA GLN A 2 5.25 -30.77 -11.61
C GLN A 2 4.13 -31.82 -11.52
N GLN A 3 4.28 -32.89 -10.73
CA GLN A 3 3.25 -33.94 -10.62
C GLN A 3 2.18 -33.69 -9.55
N GLU A 4 2.39 -32.75 -8.62
CA GLU A 4 1.51 -32.52 -7.45
C GLU A 4 1.00 -31.08 -7.33
N LEU A 5 1.40 -30.18 -8.25
CA LEU A 5 0.97 -28.80 -8.23
C LEU A 5 -0.52 -28.69 -8.58
N SER A 6 -1.33 -28.27 -7.61
CA SER A 6 -2.78 -28.06 -7.76
C SER A 6 -3.21 -26.61 -7.56
N VAL A 7 -2.37 -25.79 -6.93
CA VAL A 7 -2.69 -24.41 -6.57
C VAL A 7 -1.48 -23.50 -6.78
N ILE A 8 -1.73 -22.34 -7.37
CA ILE A 8 -0.76 -21.24 -7.47
C ILE A 8 -1.42 -19.99 -6.90
N ILE A 9 -0.79 -19.38 -5.90
CA ILE A 9 -1.14 -18.04 -5.41
C ILE A 9 0.00 -17.10 -5.81
N HIS A 10 -0.19 -16.36 -6.89
CA HIS A 10 0.77 -15.38 -7.37
C HIS A 10 0.63 -14.06 -6.60
N ASN A 11 1.31 -14.00 -5.45
CA ASN A 11 1.31 -12.86 -4.52
C ASN A 11 2.55 -11.95 -4.62
N ALA A 12 3.68 -12.48 -5.12
CA ALA A 12 4.95 -11.76 -5.06
C ALA A 12 4.97 -10.56 -6.03
N TRP A 13 4.87 -9.35 -5.48
CA TRP A 13 4.92 -8.11 -6.24
C TRP A 13 5.54 -6.96 -5.43
N LEU A 14 6.31 -6.09 -6.09
CA LEU A 14 6.75 -4.84 -5.49
C LEU A 14 5.55 -3.89 -5.34
N SER A 15 5.13 -3.59 -4.11
CA SER A 15 4.04 -2.63 -3.86
C SER A 15 4.60 -1.22 -3.74
N ASN A 16 4.68 -0.49 -4.87
CA ASN A 16 5.12 0.90 -4.90
C ASN A 16 4.45 1.70 -6.02
N PHE A 17 3.50 2.57 -5.63
CA PHE A 17 2.67 3.38 -6.53
C PHE A 17 3.39 4.62 -7.11
N SER A 18 4.66 4.85 -6.76
CA SER A 18 5.44 6.00 -7.25
C SER A 18 6.46 5.63 -8.33
N LEU A 19 6.58 4.35 -8.68
CA LEU A 19 7.54 3.87 -9.68
C LEU A 19 6.89 3.75 -11.06
N PRO A 20 7.61 4.03 -12.14
CA PRO A 20 7.09 3.87 -13.50
C PRO A 20 6.91 2.37 -13.84
N LEU A 21 6.05 2.09 -14.83
CA LEU A 21 5.74 0.73 -15.30
C LEU A 21 7.00 -0.11 -15.59
N SER A 22 8.03 0.48 -16.19
CA SER A 22 9.27 -0.23 -16.59
C SER A 22 10.01 -0.90 -15.42
N VAL A 23 9.79 -0.47 -14.18
CA VAL A 23 10.39 -1.13 -13.00
C VAL A 23 9.73 -2.50 -12.73
N PHE A 24 8.54 -2.73 -13.28
CA PHE A 24 7.77 -3.96 -13.07
C PHE A 24 7.94 -4.99 -14.19
N ASP A 25 8.85 -4.76 -15.16
CA ASP A 25 9.09 -5.68 -16.28
C ASP A 25 9.41 -7.11 -15.78
N ASP A 26 10.23 -7.24 -14.74
CA ASP A 26 10.56 -8.54 -14.13
C ASP A 26 9.35 -9.22 -13.49
N HIS A 27 8.42 -8.45 -12.90
CA HIS A 27 7.18 -8.98 -12.34
C HIS A 27 6.21 -9.46 -13.44
N ILE A 28 6.15 -8.72 -14.55
CA ILE A 28 5.35 -9.08 -15.73
C ILE A 28 5.92 -10.33 -16.40
N GLN A 29 7.24 -10.39 -16.61
CA GLN A 29 7.93 -11.57 -17.12
C GLN A 29 7.77 -12.77 -16.18
N GLY A 30 7.90 -12.56 -14.86
CA GLY A 30 7.65 -13.58 -13.85
C GLY A 30 6.24 -14.16 -13.94
N THR A 31 5.24 -13.33 -14.24
CA THR A 31 3.86 -13.79 -14.47
C THR A 31 3.78 -14.76 -15.66
N ARG A 32 4.46 -14.47 -16.78
CA ARG A 32 4.57 -15.38 -17.93
C ARG A 32 5.23 -16.70 -17.53
N THR A 33 6.34 -16.65 -16.80
CA THR A 33 7.06 -17.83 -16.33
C THR A 33 6.20 -18.74 -15.45
N ILE A 34 5.42 -18.17 -14.54
CA ILE A 34 4.52 -18.94 -13.66
C ILE A 34 3.37 -19.56 -14.48
N ILE A 35 2.87 -18.87 -15.52
CA ILE A 35 1.89 -19.45 -16.45
C ILE A 35 2.50 -20.64 -17.20
N ASP A 36 3.75 -20.54 -17.66
CA ASP A 36 4.43 -21.66 -18.33
C ASP A 36 4.61 -22.86 -17.39
N LEU A 37 4.93 -22.62 -16.12
CA LEU A 37 4.92 -23.66 -15.10
C LEU A 37 3.53 -24.31 -14.96
N ALA A 38 2.47 -23.51 -14.83
CA ALA A 38 1.09 -24.02 -14.71
C ALA A 38 0.70 -24.91 -15.90
N ARG A 39 1.06 -24.50 -17.12
CA ARG A 39 0.79 -25.26 -18.35
C ARG A 39 1.64 -26.52 -18.49
N SER A 40 2.84 -26.55 -17.90
CA SER A 40 3.72 -27.72 -17.94
C SER A 40 3.21 -28.92 -17.13
N VAL A 41 2.23 -28.71 -16.25
CA VAL A 41 1.66 -29.76 -15.40
C VAL A 41 0.68 -30.63 -16.20
N GLN A 42 0.87 -31.96 -16.11
CA GLN A 42 0.05 -32.97 -16.82
C GLN A 42 -1.46 -32.85 -16.57
N ARG A 43 -1.87 -32.24 -15.45
CA ARG A 43 -3.27 -31.96 -15.08
C ARG A 43 -3.58 -30.46 -15.04
N CYS A 44 -3.09 -29.68 -16.01
CA CYS A 44 -3.29 -28.22 -16.05
C CYS A 44 -4.75 -27.77 -15.90
N ASN A 45 -5.72 -28.56 -16.38
CA ASN A 45 -7.16 -28.28 -16.22
C ASN A 45 -7.70 -28.36 -14.78
N GLY A 46 -6.86 -28.75 -13.81
CA GLY A 46 -7.21 -28.80 -12.38
C GLY A 46 -6.41 -27.83 -11.51
N ILE A 47 -5.56 -26.98 -12.09
CA ILE A 47 -4.79 -25.98 -11.34
C ILE A 47 -5.65 -24.76 -11.07
N ARG A 48 -5.77 -24.38 -9.81
CA ARG A 48 -6.32 -23.07 -9.43
C ARG A 48 -5.23 -22.03 -9.43
N PHE A 49 -5.38 -21.01 -10.26
CA PHE A 49 -4.49 -19.86 -10.28
C PHE A 49 -5.17 -18.64 -9.67
N LEU A 50 -4.65 -18.16 -8.54
CA LEU A 50 -5.07 -16.91 -7.92
C LEU A 50 -3.98 -15.86 -8.16
N PHE A 51 -4.33 -14.77 -8.82
CA PHE A 51 -3.45 -13.63 -8.97
C PHE A 51 -3.87 -12.52 -8.00
N THR A 52 -2.93 -12.03 -7.19
CA THR A 52 -3.17 -10.82 -6.39
C THR A 52 -2.98 -9.59 -7.27
N SER A 53 -4.09 -9.07 -7.78
CA SER A 53 -4.15 -7.80 -8.47
C SER A 53 -4.41 -6.68 -7.47
N SER A 54 -4.73 -5.48 -7.94
CA SER A 54 -5.01 -4.32 -7.12
C SER A 54 -6.15 -3.51 -7.72
N ILE A 55 -6.90 -2.81 -6.87
CA ILE A 55 -7.86 -1.79 -7.33
C ILE A 55 -7.20 -0.69 -8.17
N GLY A 56 -5.87 -0.54 -8.15
CA GLY A 56 -5.14 0.39 -9.02
C GLY A 56 -5.35 0.15 -10.53
N VAL A 57 -5.88 -1.01 -10.95
CA VAL A 57 -6.30 -1.23 -12.34
C VAL A 57 -7.50 -0.38 -12.76
N ALA A 58 -8.20 0.22 -11.79
CA ALA A 58 -9.39 1.04 -11.96
C ALA A 58 -9.16 2.52 -11.64
N GLN A 59 -7.92 2.95 -11.38
CA GLN A 59 -7.60 4.29 -10.83
C GLN A 59 -8.12 5.50 -11.62
N ASN A 60 -8.40 5.35 -12.92
CA ASN A 60 -9.01 6.39 -13.76
C ASN A 60 -10.37 5.96 -14.32
N TRP A 61 -11.07 5.05 -13.65
CA TRP A 61 -12.40 4.64 -14.08
C TRP A 61 -13.35 5.83 -14.07
N ASP A 62 -14.12 5.95 -15.14
CA ASP A 62 -15.17 6.94 -15.27
C ASP A 62 -16.42 6.46 -14.53
N GLU A 63 -16.67 7.04 -13.36
CA GLU A 63 -17.79 6.67 -12.49
C GLU A 63 -19.17 6.92 -13.14
N SER A 64 -19.25 7.71 -14.22
CA SER A 64 -20.49 7.86 -14.98
C SER A 64 -20.94 6.56 -15.67
N GLN A 65 -20.02 5.59 -15.82
CA GLN A 65 -20.29 4.23 -16.31
C GLN A 65 -20.77 3.28 -15.21
N GLY A 66 -20.90 3.75 -13.97
CA GLY A 66 -21.28 2.95 -12.81
C GLY A 66 -20.07 2.35 -12.09
N LEU A 67 -20.31 1.25 -11.37
CA LEU A 67 -19.28 0.58 -10.58
C LEU A 67 -18.25 -0.11 -11.48
N TYR A 68 -16.97 -0.07 -11.10
CA TYR A 68 -15.93 -0.82 -11.82
C TYR A 68 -16.21 -2.33 -11.72
N PRO A 69 -16.42 -3.05 -12.84
CA PRO A 69 -16.99 -4.39 -12.81
C PRO A 69 -15.96 -5.46 -12.41
N GLU A 70 -16.46 -6.56 -11.86
CA GLU A 70 -15.66 -7.78 -11.59
C GLU A 70 -15.51 -8.67 -12.83
N THR A 71 -15.22 -8.03 -13.97
CA THR A 71 -14.94 -8.66 -15.26
C THR A 71 -13.60 -8.16 -15.83
N LEU A 72 -13.15 -8.76 -16.93
CA LEU A 72 -11.98 -8.27 -17.64
C LEU A 72 -12.32 -6.96 -18.37
N VAL A 73 -11.65 -5.88 -17.99
CA VAL A 73 -11.77 -4.57 -18.65
C VAL A 73 -10.61 -4.38 -19.62
N MET A 74 -10.92 -4.12 -20.90
CA MET A 74 -9.91 -4.02 -21.96
C MET A 74 -9.45 -2.59 -22.24
N ASP A 75 -10.14 -1.59 -21.70
CA ASP A 75 -9.71 -0.20 -21.80
C ASP A 75 -8.49 0.04 -20.90
N VAL A 76 -7.37 0.37 -21.51
CA VAL A 76 -6.11 0.64 -20.82
C VAL A 76 -6.17 1.94 -20.01
N MET A 77 -7.02 2.88 -20.42
CA MET A 77 -7.10 4.20 -19.79
C MET A 77 -7.51 4.12 -18.33
N THR A 78 -8.21 3.05 -17.92
CA THR A 78 -8.62 2.83 -16.53
C THR A 78 -7.44 2.68 -15.55
N ALA A 79 -6.26 2.27 -16.03
CA ALA A 79 -5.09 1.98 -15.19
C ALA A 79 -3.91 2.95 -15.37
N VAL A 80 -3.90 3.76 -16.44
CA VAL A 80 -2.71 4.54 -16.86
C VAL A 80 -2.29 5.59 -15.82
N GLY A 81 -0.98 5.77 -15.61
CA GLY A 81 -0.40 6.91 -14.88
C GLY A 81 0.21 6.57 -13.51
N GLY A 82 -0.03 5.38 -12.97
CA GLY A 82 0.46 4.98 -11.64
C GLY A 82 1.63 3.99 -11.64
N GLY A 83 2.01 3.39 -12.78
CA GLY A 83 3.05 2.35 -12.91
C GLY A 83 2.68 1.01 -12.26
N TYR A 84 2.38 1.01 -10.96
CA TYR A 84 1.95 -0.16 -10.22
C TYR A 84 0.60 -0.69 -10.73
N GLY A 85 -0.42 0.16 -10.84
CA GLY A 85 -1.74 -0.20 -11.39
C GLY A 85 -1.64 -0.72 -12.83
N GLU A 86 -0.84 -0.04 -13.66
CA GLU A 86 -0.51 -0.45 -15.03
C GLU A 86 0.13 -1.85 -15.08
N SER A 87 1.06 -2.14 -14.17
CA SER A 87 1.74 -3.44 -14.13
C SER A 87 0.79 -4.60 -13.79
N LYS A 88 -0.14 -4.37 -12.85
CA LYS A 88 -1.20 -5.32 -12.50
C LYS A 88 -2.21 -5.48 -13.63
N TYR A 89 -2.55 -4.38 -14.30
CA TYR A 89 -3.40 -4.36 -15.48
C TYR A 89 -2.81 -5.23 -16.60
N VAL A 90 -1.52 -5.04 -16.94
CA VAL A 90 -0.82 -5.83 -17.97
C VAL A 90 -0.81 -7.32 -17.60
N ALA A 91 -0.49 -7.66 -16.35
CA ALA A 91 -0.46 -9.04 -15.87
C ALA A 91 -1.82 -9.74 -16.00
N GLU A 92 -2.92 -9.06 -15.64
CA GLU A 92 -4.27 -9.56 -15.85
C GLU A 92 -4.56 -9.87 -17.34
N ARG A 93 -4.05 -9.08 -18.29
CA ARG A 93 -4.29 -9.33 -19.73
C ARG A 93 -3.48 -10.53 -20.24
N ILE A 94 -2.28 -10.73 -19.71
CA ILE A 94 -1.45 -11.92 -19.97
C ILE A 94 -2.16 -13.17 -19.43
N LEU A 95 -2.70 -13.10 -18.22
CA LEU A 95 -3.46 -14.17 -17.59
C LEU A 95 -4.75 -14.49 -18.35
N ALA A 96 -5.50 -13.49 -18.81
CA ALA A 96 -6.69 -13.71 -19.63
C ALA A 96 -6.38 -14.45 -20.94
N LYS A 97 -5.21 -14.22 -21.54
CA LYS A 97 -4.76 -14.91 -22.76
C LYS A 97 -4.07 -16.25 -22.49
N SER A 98 -3.97 -16.68 -21.23
CA SER A 98 -3.21 -17.87 -20.85
C SER A 98 -3.99 -19.18 -21.01
N GLY A 99 -5.30 -19.15 -21.15
CA GLY A 99 -6.12 -20.37 -21.24
C GLY A 99 -6.05 -21.27 -19.99
N ILE A 100 -5.49 -20.80 -18.88
CA ILE A 100 -5.58 -21.47 -17.57
C ILE A 100 -6.78 -20.90 -16.80
N GLU A 101 -7.38 -21.71 -15.93
CA GLU A 101 -8.39 -21.20 -15.00
C GLU A 101 -7.72 -20.26 -13.99
N VAL A 102 -8.11 -18.99 -14.03
CA VAL A 102 -7.52 -17.92 -13.23
C VAL A 102 -8.58 -17.01 -12.66
N ILE A 103 -8.38 -16.60 -11.41
CA ILE A 103 -9.07 -15.45 -10.82
C ILE A 103 -8.06 -14.36 -10.46
N SER A 104 -8.37 -13.13 -10.87
CA SER A 104 -7.70 -11.91 -10.47
C SER A 104 -8.38 -11.30 -9.26
N LEU A 105 -7.69 -11.28 -8.13
CA LEU A 105 -8.17 -10.71 -6.88
C LEU A 105 -7.68 -9.27 -6.80
N ARG A 106 -8.54 -8.30 -7.12
CA ARG A 106 -8.21 -6.87 -7.11
C ARG A 106 -8.36 -6.34 -5.69
N ILE A 107 -7.25 -6.34 -4.96
CA ILE A 107 -7.24 -6.01 -3.53
C ILE A 107 -7.17 -4.50 -3.32
N GLY A 108 -8.04 -4.01 -2.44
CA GLY A 108 -8.04 -2.64 -1.93
C GLY A 108 -6.92 -2.37 -0.93
N LEU A 109 -7.08 -1.33 -0.12
CA LEU A 109 -6.13 -1.05 0.95
C LEU A 109 -6.26 -2.11 2.05
N ILE A 110 -5.12 -2.67 2.48
CA ILE A 110 -5.05 -3.60 3.60
C ILE A 110 -4.55 -2.85 4.84
N CYS A 111 -5.36 -2.86 5.91
CA CYS A 111 -5.01 -2.25 7.19
C CYS A 111 -4.54 -3.29 8.22
N GLY A 112 -4.09 -2.81 9.38
CA GLY A 112 -3.57 -3.66 10.45
C GLY A 112 -4.61 -4.66 10.99
N GLY A 113 -4.16 -5.88 11.26
CA GLY A 113 -5.04 -7.00 11.61
C GLY A 113 -5.55 -7.04 13.05
N GLN A 114 -6.58 -7.85 13.30
CA GLN A 114 -7.23 -7.97 14.62
C GLN A 114 -6.34 -8.52 15.73
N ARG A 115 -5.33 -9.33 15.40
CA ARG A 115 -4.48 -10.02 16.38
C ARG A 115 -3.63 -9.05 17.21
N ASN A 116 -2.97 -8.09 16.56
CA ASN A 116 -2.01 -7.19 17.21
C ASN A 116 -1.93 -5.80 16.54
N GLY A 117 -2.81 -5.49 15.59
CA GLY A 117 -2.79 -4.23 14.87
C GLY A 117 -1.58 -4.04 13.95
N ALA A 118 -0.84 -5.11 13.62
CA ALA A 118 0.37 -5.01 12.81
C ALA A 118 0.10 -4.36 11.45
N TRP A 119 0.61 -3.15 11.28
CA TRP A 119 0.51 -2.38 10.05
C TRP A 119 1.86 -1.73 9.75
N LYS A 120 2.44 -2.08 8.60
CA LYS A 120 3.78 -1.69 8.17
C LYS A 120 4.04 -0.18 8.32
N PRO A 121 4.99 0.25 9.18
CA PRO A 121 5.25 1.67 9.45
C PRO A 121 5.65 2.54 8.25
N SER A 122 6.15 1.92 7.18
CA SER A 122 6.58 2.63 5.97
C SER A 122 5.44 2.88 4.97
N GLU A 123 4.21 2.47 5.27
CA GLU A 123 3.05 2.75 4.42
C GLU A 123 2.51 4.17 4.64
N LEU A 124 1.76 4.66 3.66
CA LEU A 124 1.35 6.05 3.59
C LEU A 124 0.49 6.46 4.80
N PHE A 125 -0.50 5.65 5.18
CA PHE A 125 -1.38 6.00 6.30
C PHE A 125 -0.64 6.10 7.65
N PRO A 126 0.18 5.12 8.07
CA PRO A 126 1.07 5.27 9.23
C PRO A 126 1.98 6.50 9.17
N ILE A 127 2.55 6.81 8.00
CA ILE A 127 3.36 8.01 7.77
C ILE A 127 2.54 9.28 7.99
N CYS A 128 1.30 9.33 7.51
CA CYS A 128 0.37 10.44 7.75
C CYS A 128 0.06 10.59 9.23
N VAL A 129 -0.21 9.50 9.95
CA VAL A 129 -0.43 9.51 11.41
C VAL A 129 0.78 10.07 12.14
N LYS A 130 2.00 9.65 11.77
CA LYS A 130 3.24 10.22 12.32
C LYS A 130 3.36 11.71 12.04
N ALA A 131 3.02 12.17 10.84
CA ALA A 131 3.03 13.60 10.51
C ALA A 131 1.99 14.38 11.33
N CYS A 132 0.78 13.85 11.53
CA CYS A 132 -0.22 14.46 12.41
C CYS A 132 0.28 14.61 13.84
N TRP A 133 0.87 13.54 14.39
CA TRP A 133 1.50 13.56 15.71
C TRP A 133 2.62 14.60 15.78
N TYR A 134 3.52 14.59 14.80
CA TYR A 134 4.63 15.54 14.72
C TYR A 134 4.17 16.99 14.64
N LEU A 135 3.10 17.29 13.90
CA LEU A 135 2.56 18.65 13.72
C LEU A 135 1.67 19.10 14.89
N GLY A 136 1.32 18.20 15.82
CA GLY A 136 0.34 18.49 16.87
C GLY A 136 -1.07 18.76 16.32
N ALA A 137 -1.38 18.28 15.12
CA ALA A 137 -2.65 18.51 14.45
C ALA A 137 -3.12 17.31 13.62
N VAL A 138 -4.41 16.98 13.71
CA VAL A 138 -5.08 15.99 12.83
C VAL A 138 -6.12 16.69 11.96
N PHE A 139 -6.28 16.21 10.73
CA PHE A 139 -7.30 16.71 9.81
C PHE A 139 -8.56 15.85 9.83
N THR A 140 -9.68 16.42 9.39
CA THR A 140 -10.95 15.71 9.24
C THR A 140 -11.30 15.52 7.76
N PRO A 141 -11.03 14.34 7.18
CA PRO A 141 -11.41 14.01 5.81
C PRO A 141 -12.90 13.67 5.71
N SER A 142 -13.51 13.97 4.57
CA SER A 142 -14.94 13.76 4.33
C SER A 142 -15.26 12.51 3.51
N ASN A 143 -14.25 11.75 3.07
CA ASN A 143 -14.44 10.52 2.30
C ASN A 143 -14.49 9.29 3.21
N GLU A 144 -15.00 8.20 2.67
CA GLU A 144 -15.04 6.90 3.35
C GLU A 144 -13.84 6.04 2.98
N SER A 145 -13.66 4.97 3.74
CA SER A 145 -12.64 3.94 3.51
C SER A 145 -13.24 2.55 3.60
N ASP A 146 -12.93 1.76 2.57
CA ASP A 146 -13.32 0.37 2.39
C ASP A 146 -12.16 -0.59 2.72
N TRP A 147 -11.35 -0.25 3.73
CA TRP A 147 -10.13 -1.01 4.03
C TRP A 147 -10.46 -2.36 4.65
N MET A 148 -9.76 -3.39 4.18
CA MET A 148 -9.85 -4.73 4.76
C MET A 148 -8.67 -4.99 5.69
N THR A 149 -8.87 -5.71 6.79
CA THR A 149 -7.74 -6.13 7.61
C THR A 149 -6.92 -7.22 6.92
N MET A 150 -5.64 -7.35 7.27
CA MET A 150 -4.78 -8.41 6.73
C MET A 150 -5.33 -9.82 6.97
N ASP A 151 -5.88 -10.08 8.17
CA ASP A 151 -6.51 -11.34 8.52
C ASP A 151 -7.77 -11.60 7.68
N ALA A 152 -8.67 -10.60 7.58
CA ALA A 152 -9.86 -10.70 6.73
C ALA A 152 -9.52 -10.95 5.27
N THR A 153 -8.54 -10.22 4.71
CA THR A 153 -8.11 -10.38 3.32
C THR A 153 -7.58 -11.80 3.09
N SER A 154 -6.79 -12.33 4.02
CA SER A 154 -6.25 -13.69 3.94
C SER A 154 -7.35 -14.74 3.99
N ASP A 155 -8.32 -14.60 4.92
CA ASP A 155 -9.47 -15.49 5.04
C ASP A 155 -10.28 -15.53 3.73
N VAL A 156 -10.56 -14.35 3.15
CA VAL A 156 -11.32 -14.24 1.89
C VAL A 156 -10.58 -14.91 0.73
N ILE A 157 -9.26 -14.70 0.61
CA ILE A 157 -8.43 -15.36 -0.42
C ILE A 157 -8.52 -16.89 -0.27
N LEU A 158 -8.46 -17.40 0.96
CA LEU A 158 -8.54 -18.85 1.24
C LEU A 158 -9.95 -19.40 0.94
N GLU A 159 -11.01 -18.69 1.29
CA GLU A 159 -12.38 -19.09 0.96
C GLU A 159 -12.60 -19.17 -0.55
N ILE A 160 -12.10 -18.19 -1.30
CA ILE A 160 -12.14 -18.18 -2.77
C ILE A 160 -11.32 -19.35 -3.33
N LEU A 161 -10.12 -19.59 -2.79
CA LEU A 161 -9.25 -20.68 -3.22
C LEU A 161 -9.95 -22.04 -3.15
N PHE A 162 -10.67 -22.31 -2.05
CA PHE A 162 -11.35 -23.58 -1.81
C PHE A 162 -12.82 -23.59 -2.27
N HIS A 163 -13.29 -22.55 -2.94
CA HIS A 163 -14.66 -22.47 -3.44
C HIS A 163 -14.96 -23.59 -4.44
N LYS A 164 -16.08 -24.29 -4.33
CA LYS A 164 -16.31 -25.52 -5.13
C LYS A 164 -16.66 -25.27 -6.60
N ASP A 165 -17.29 -24.14 -6.89
CA ASP A 165 -17.73 -23.79 -8.23
C ASP A 165 -16.61 -23.15 -9.07
N LEU A 166 -16.85 -23.07 -10.38
CA LEU A 166 -16.01 -22.31 -11.31
C LEU A 166 -15.86 -20.86 -10.86
N LEU A 167 -14.62 -20.38 -10.89
CA LEU A 167 -14.30 -19.02 -10.48
C LEU A 167 -14.52 -18.02 -11.63
N PRO A 168 -15.07 -16.82 -11.35
CA PRO A 168 -15.06 -15.73 -12.33
C PRO A 168 -13.63 -15.25 -12.57
N PHE A 169 -13.43 -14.50 -13.66
CA PHE A 169 -12.10 -13.97 -13.99
C PHE A 169 -11.59 -12.96 -12.95
N ALA A 170 -12.47 -12.19 -12.29
CA ALA A 170 -12.07 -11.20 -11.30
C ALA A 170 -13.01 -11.16 -10.09
N ALA A 171 -12.45 -10.76 -8.96
CA ALA A 171 -13.19 -10.33 -7.77
C ALA A 171 -12.49 -9.11 -7.15
N ASN A 172 -13.28 -8.10 -6.77
CA ASN A 172 -12.80 -6.88 -6.13
C ASN A 172 -12.90 -7.06 -4.61
N LEU A 173 -11.75 -7.03 -3.93
CA LEU A 173 -11.65 -7.28 -2.50
C LEU A 173 -11.51 -5.95 -1.77
N THR A 174 -12.66 -5.31 -1.53
CA THR A 174 -12.81 -4.12 -0.69
C THR A 174 -13.89 -4.33 0.36
N HIS A 175 -13.83 -3.58 1.46
CA HIS A 175 -14.75 -3.77 2.58
C HIS A 175 -16.19 -3.40 2.18
N PRO A 176 -17.18 -4.29 2.38
CA PRO A 176 -18.55 -4.07 1.94
C PRO A 176 -19.33 -3.05 2.78
N ARG A 177 -18.77 -2.64 3.92
CA ARG A 177 -19.33 -1.65 4.83
C ARG A 177 -18.28 -0.56 5.10
N PRO A 178 -18.11 0.42 4.20
CA PRO A 178 -17.12 1.48 4.38
C PRO A 178 -17.33 2.26 5.68
N VAL A 179 -16.26 2.86 6.18
CA VAL A 179 -16.28 3.71 7.39
C VAL A 179 -15.78 5.09 7.03
N GLU A 180 -16.41 6.13 7.58
CA GLU A 180 -15.94 7.51 7.43
C GLU A 180 -14.49 7.67 7.88
N ASN A 181 -13.63 8.26 7.06
CA ASN A 181 -12.24 8.50 7.46
C ASN A 181 -12.11 9.47 8.65
N ALA A 182 -13.10 10.35 8.84
CA ALA A 182 -13.21 11.18 10.04
C ALA A 182 -13.28 10.32 11.31
N TYR A 183 -14.13 9.28 11.32
CA TYR A 183 -14.22 8.34 12.44
C TYR A 183 -12.88 7.65 12.71
N ILE A 184 -12.23 7.13 11.66
CA ILE A 184 -10.93 6.46 11.78
C ILE A 184 -9.88 7.40 12.37
N LEU A 185 -9.75 8.62 11.84
CA LEU A 185 -8.75 9.59 12.34
C LEU A 185 -9.07 10.11 13.74
N HIS A 186 -10.35 10.22 14.12
CA HIS A 186 -10.74 10.52 15.50
C HIS A 186 -10.31 9.40 16.44
N ALA A 187 -10.56 8.14 16.08
CA ALA A 187 -10.10 7.01 16.87
C ALA A 187 -8.56 6.93 16.95
N VAL A 188 -7.85 7.28 15.87
CA VAL A 188 -6.37 7.41 15.90
C VAL A 188 -5.95 8.52 16.87
N ARG A 189 -6.57 9.70 16.80
CA ARG A 189 -6.30 10.82 17.71
C ARG A 189 -6.50 10.41 19.17
N ASP A 190 -7.61 9.77 19.48
CA ASP A 190 -7.94 9.37 20.84
C ASP A 190 -6.96 8.30 21.34
N GLY A 191 -6.58 7.35 20.49
CA GLY A 191 -5.53 6.37 20.79
C GLY A 191 -4.15 7.01 21.02
N LEU A 192 -3.77 8.02 20.23
CA LEU A 192 -2.52 8.75 20.41
C LEU A 192 -2.50 9.52 21.75
N ILE A 193 -3.60 10.20 22.08
CA ILE A 193 -3.74 10.92 23.36
C ILE A 193 -3.71 9.94 24.53
N GLN A 194 -4.41 8.81 24.41
CA GLN A 194 -4.44 7.77 25.44
C GLN A 194 -3.04 7.19 25.73
N GLU A 195 -2.27 6.87 24.68
CA GLU A 195 -1.01 6.13 24.84
C GLU A 195 0.22 7.03 24.98
N LEU A 196 0.20 8.26 24.42
CA LEU A 196 1.35 9.18 24.38
C LEU A 196 1.05 10.56 24.98
N GLY A 197 -0.20 10.86 25.34
CA GLY A 197 -0.64 12.20 25.78
C GLY A 197 -0.28 12.56 27.23
N HIS A 198 0.22 11.63 28.03
CA HIS A 198 0.49 11.85 29.46
C HIS A 198 1.47 13.00 29.70
N GLY A 199 1.02 14.07 30.36
CA GLY A 199 1.85 15.26 30.64
C GLY A 199 1.93 16.28 29.49
N LEU A 200 1.20 16.05 28.39
CA LEU A 200 1.01 17.04 27.33
C LEU A 200 -0.25 17.89 27.61
N PRO A 201 -0.37 19.10 27.03
CA PRO A 201 -1.58 19.91 27.15
C PRO A 201 -2.81 19.21 26.56
N SER A 202 -4.00 19.61 27.02
CA SER A 202 -5.29 19.11 26.52
C SER A 202 -5.45 19.27 25.00
N GLU A 203 -4.80 20.28 24.42
CA GLU A 203 -4.80 20.63 23.01
C GLU A 203 -3.57 20.08 22.23
N CYS A 204 -2.85 19.09 22.76
CA CYS A 204 -1.65 18.52 22.13
C CYS A 204 -1.87 17.92 20.72
N LEU A 205 -3.13 17.62 20.38
CA LEU A 205 -3.51 17.16 19.04
C LEU A 205 -4.82 17.85 18.61
N ARG A 206 -4.68 19.05 18.02
CA ARG A 206 -5.82 19.87 17.60
C ARG A 206 -6.45 19.33 16.30
N GLN A 207 -7.76 19.42 16.18
CA GLN A 207 -8.47 19.11 14.94
C GLN A 207 -8.48 20.35 14.04
N VAL A 208 -8.17 20.15 12.75
CA VAL A 208 -8.07 21.23 11.75
C VAL A 208 -8.70 20.81 10.42
N SER A 209 -8.94 21.80 9.55
CA SER A 209 -9.32 21.52 8.16
C SER A 209 -8.17 20.84 7.40
N ILE A 210 -8.48 20.08 6.35
CA ILE A 210 -7.45 19.46 5.50
C ILE A 210 -6.53 20.51 4.86
N LYS A 211 -7.09 21.66 4.47
CA LYS A 211 -6.33 22.78 3.90
C LYS A 211 -5.31 23.32 4.91
N GLU A 212 -5.75 23.60 6.13
CA GLU A 212 -4.87 24.08 7.19
C GLU A 212 -3.80 23.04 7.53
N TRP A 213 -4.15 21.76 7.59
CA TRP A 213 -3.17 20.69 7.85
C TRP A 213 -2.11 20.60 6.75
N ILE A 214 -2.50 20.74 5.48
CA ILE A 214 -1.59 20.83 4.34
C ILE A 214 -0.68 22.06 4.49
N ASP A 215 -1.21 23.21 4.87
CA ASP A 215 -0.42 24.42 5.09
C ASP A 215 0.64 24.21 6.21
N LEU A 216 0.27 23.55 7.30
CA LEU A 216 1.21 23.18 8.38
C LEU A 216 2.30 22.21 7.89
N LEU A 217 1.90 21.21 7.10
CA LEU A 217 2.80 20.22 6.52
C LEU A 217 3.83 20.89 5.61
N GLU A 218 3.39 21.77 4.71
CA GLU A 218 4.27 22.51 3.81
C GLU A 218 5.20 23.46 4.57
N GLN A 219 4.69 24.20 5.56
CA GLN A 219 5.51 25.08 6.39
C GLN A 219 6.59 24.30 7.15
N SER A 220 6.24 23.13 7.69
CA SER A 220 7.21 22.24 8.32
C SER A 220 8.23 21.70 7.32
N ALA A 221 7.80 21.28 6.12
CA ALA A 221 8.68 20.78 5.08
C ALA A 221 9.70 21.84 4.61
N ARG A 222 9.27 23.12 4.53
CA ARG A 222 10.14 24.26 4.21
C ARG A 222 11.16 24.54 5.31
N ARG A 223 10.77 24.44 6.58
CA ARG A 223 11.67 24.59 7.74
C ARG A 223 12.76 23.50 7.74
N HIS A 224 12.42 22.28 7.35
CA HIS A 224 13.32 21.13 7.32
C HIS A 224 13.84 20.83 5.91
N ARG A 225 14.06 21.88 5.09
CA ARG A 225 14.47 21.71 3.68
C ARG A 225 15.80 20.98 3.53
N ASP A 226 16.67 21.08 4.52
CA ASP A 226 18.02 20.50 4.52
C ASP A 226 18.05 19.11 5.19
N GLU A 227 16.89 18.62 5.64
CA GLU A 227 16.71 17.29 6.25
C GLU A 227 15.89 16.39 5.32
N PRO A 228 16.52 15.69 4.36
CA PRO A 228 15.80 14.89 3.37
C PRO A 228 14.98 13.74 3.97
N ARG A 229 15.33 13.29 5.18
CA ARG A 229 14.64 12.23 5.92
C ARG A 229 13.50 12.73 6.81
N ASN A 230 13.26 14.05 6.85
CA ASN A 230 12.18 14.61 7.64
C ASN A 230 10.82 14.15 7.09
N ILE A 231 9.95 13.68 7.98
CA ILE A 231 8.66 13.07 7.62
C ILE A 231 7.75 14.03 6.85
N THR A 232 7.73 15.31 7.23
CA THR A 232 6.89 16.32 6.59
C THR A 232 7.34 16.63 5.17
N ARG A 233 8.66 16.61 4.93
CA ARG A 233 9.24 16.76 3.59
C ARG A 233 8.92 15.56 2.69
N ILE A 234 9.03 14.34 3.21
CA ILE A 234 8.66 13.14 2.45
C ILE A 234 7.18 13.19 2.08
N LEU A 235 6.33 13.45 3.07
CA LEU A 235 4.88 13.42 2.88
C LEU A 235 4.37 14.52 1.94
N SER A 236 4.89 15.75 2.04
CA SER A 236 4.53 16.85 1.14
C SER A 236 4.76 16.56 -0.36
N ARG A 237 5.66 15.63 -0.69
CA ARG A 237 5.97 15.24 -2.08
C ARG A 237 5.06 14.15 -2.63
N ILE A 238 4.39 13.40 -1.76
CA ILE A 238 3.61 12.21 -2.13
C ILE A 238 2.11 12.38 -1.86
N ILE A 239 1.71 13.28 -0.96
CA ILE A 239 0.31 13.44 -0.55
C ILE A 239 -0.62 13.79 -1.72
N TYR A 240 -0.14 14.56 -2.71
CA TYR A 240 -0.89 14.94 -3.90
C TYR A 240 -0.88 13.89 -5.02
N LYS A 241 -0.13 12.79 -4.85
CA LYS A 241 0.01 11.73 -5.86
C LYS A 241 -0.93 10.56 -5.63
N VAL A 242 -1.77 10.63 -4.59
CA VAL A 242 -2.75 9.59 -4.32
C VAL A 242 -3.93 9.80 -5.28
N PRO A 243 -4.18 8.86 -6.21
CA PRO A 243 -5.34 8.98 -7.09
C PRO A 243 -6.64 8.92 -6.28
N PRO A 244 -7.73 9.51 -6.80
CA PRO A 244 -9.05 9.38 -6.17
C PRO A 244 -9.47 7.90 -6.11
N PHE A 245 -10.28 7.58 -5.11
CA PHE A 245 -10.85 6.25 -4.99
C PHE A 245 -11.93 6.04 -6.05
N THR A 246 -12.02 4.82 -6.57
CA THR A 246 -13.03 4.39 -7.52
C THR A 246 -13.99 3.44 -6.83
N THR A 247 -15.29 3.61 -7.04
CA THR A 247 -16.28 2.67 -6.51
C THR A 247 -16.30 1.37 -7.32
N LEU A 248 -16.18 0.22 -6.66
CA LEU A 248 -16.07 -1.10 -7.28
C LEU A 248 -17.32 -1.94 -7.05
N ASP A 249 -17.69 -2.76 -8.04
CA ASP A 249 -18.65 -3.85 -7.83
C ASP A 249 -17.95 -4.95 -7.00
N ILE A 250 -18.62 -5.50 -6.00
CA ILE A 250 -18.06 -6.54 -5.10
C ILE A 250 -18.94 -7.80 -5.07
N SER A 251 -19.85 -7.94 -6.04
CA SER A 251 -20.83 -9.03 -6.11
C SER A 251 -20.21 -10.43 -6.13
N ASN A 252 -19.16 -10.66 -6.92
CA ASN A 252 -18.39 -11.91 -6.95
C ASN A 252 -17.68 -12.14 -5.62
N ALA A 253 -17.00 -11.14 -5.07
CA ALA A 253 -16.36 -11.27 -3.76
C ALA A 253 -17.38 -11.67 -2.67
N MET A 254 -18.54 -11.00 -2.64
CA MET A 254 -19.65 -11.32 -1.75
C MET A 254 -20.23 -12.71 -2.02
N LYS A 255 -20.31 -13.16 -3.27
CA LYS A 255 -20.80 -14.51 -3.59
C LYS A 255 -19.83 -15.59 -3.12
N LEU A 256 -18.55 -15.41 -3.38
CA LEU A 256 -17.50 -16.42 -3.18
C LEU A 256 -17.02 -16.53 -1.73
N SER A 257 -17.27 -15.53 -0.89
CA SER A 257 -16.77 -15.49 0.48
C SER A 257 -17.88 -15.25 1.51
N ALA A 258 -17.97 -16.15 2.49
CA ALA A 258 -18.80 -15.95 3.67
C ALA A 258 -18.18 -14.89 4.60
N ARG A 259 -16.84 -14.82 4.64
CA ARG A 259 -16.13 -13.80 5.40
C ARG A 259 -16.53 -12.41 4.97
N MET A 260 -16.53 -12.11 3.66
CA MET A 260 -16.99 -10.80 3.12
C MET A 260 -18.34 -10.38 3.70
N LYS A 261 -19.32 -11.29 3.77
CA LYS A 261 -20.67 -11.00 4.29
C LYS A 261 -20.72 -10.71 5.79
N THR A 262 -19.71 -11.17 6.55
CA THR A 262 -19.67 -11.10 8.01
C THR A 262 -18.60 -10.11 8.52
N LEU A 263 -17.95 -9.36 7.63
CA LEU A 263 -16.92 -8.39 8.02
C LEU A 263 -17.52 -7.18 8.72
N GLU A 264 -17.28 -7.08 10.02
CA GLU A 264 -17.68 -5.91 10.79
C GLU A 264 -16.83 -4.68 10.42
N PRO A 265 -17.43 -3.48 10.39
CA PRO A 265 -16.72 -2.24 10.12
C PRO A 265 -15.53 -2.02 11.07
N ILE A 266 -14.53 -1.26 10.61
CA ILE A 266 -13.41 -0.84 11.43
C ILE A 266 -13.93 -0.08 12.65
N ASP A 267 -13.58 -0.55 13.84
CA ASP A 267 -13.93 0.06 15.12
C ASP A 267 -12.73 0.72 15.80
N ALA A 268 -13.01 1.56 16.80
CA ALA A 268 -11.98 2.24 17.58
C ALA A 268 -11.05 1.28 18.35
N GLY A 269 -11.52 0.09 18.71
CA GLY A 269 -10.70 -0.93 19.38
C GLY A 269 -9.61 -1.49 18.48
N LEU A 270 -9.91 -1.72 17.20
CA LEU A 270 -8.94 -2.09 16.18
C LEU A 270 -7.95 -0.95 15.91
N VAL A 271 -8.45 0.28 15.78
CA VAL A 271 -7.60 1.47 15.57
C VAL A 271 -6.59 1.65 16.70
N LEU A 272 -7.02 1.45 17.96
CA LEU A 272 -6.12 1.51 19.11
C LEU A 272 -4.99 0.46 19.03
N LYS A 273 -5.27 -0.74 18.49
CA LYS A 273 -4.22 -1.75 18.26
C LYS A 273 -3.19 -1.26 17.23
N TRP A 274 -3.61 -0.55 16.18
CA TRP A 274 -2.68 0.04 15.21
C TRP A 274 -1.75 1.06 15.88
N VAL A 275 -2.30 1.96 16.70
CA VAL A 275 -1.52 2.95 17.44
C VAL A 275 -0.49 2.27 18.35
N LYS A 276 -0.90 1.27 19.13
CA LYS A 276 0.01 0.49 19.98
C LYS A 276 1.10 -0.20 19.19
N PHE A 277 0.76 -0.77 18.02
CA PHE A 277 1.74 -1.37 17.13
C PHE A 277 2.76 -0.35 16.59
N TRP A 278 2.31 0.85 16.20
CA TRP A 278 3.21 1.91 15.73
C TRP A 278 4.11 2.47 16.83
N ILE A 279 3.65 2.52 18.08
CA ILE A 279 4.49 2.88 19.23
C ILE A 279 5.55 1.81 19.45
N THR A 280 5.14 0.54 19.57
CA THR A 280 6.05 -0.59 19.82
C THR A 280 7.05 -0.86 18.70
N SER A 281 6.69 -0.55 17.44
CA SER A 281 7.60 -0.63 16.29
C SER A 281 8.54 0.57 16.16
N GLY A 282 8.43 1.58 17.02
CA GLY A 282 9.27 2.78 17.01
C GLY A 282 8.90 3.82 15.95
N LEU A 283 7.73 3.69 15.30
CA LEU A 283 7.23 4.72 14.40
C LEU A 283 6.81 5.98 15.16
N LEU A 284 6.17 5.80 16.33
CA LEU A 284 5.63 6.87 17.15
C LEU A 284 6.29 6.88 18.53
N SER A 285 6.63 8.07 19.01
CA SER A 285 7.12 8.30 20.35
C SER A 285 6.63 9.64 20.92
N GLN A 286 6.57 9.75 22.24
CA GLN A 286 6.09 10.96 22.90
C GLN A 286 6.97 12.19 22.60
N SER A 287 8.28 12.00 22.39
CA SER A 287 9.23 13.10 22.15
C SER A 287 9.08 13.82 20.80
N GLU A 288 8.24 13.31 19.90
CA GLU A 288 8.16 13.78 18.52
C GLU A 288 7.07 14.84 18.26
N VAL A 289 6.17 15.10 19.21
CA VAL A 289 5.06 16.06 19.03
C VAL A 289 5.52 17.52 19.14
N GLN A 290 5.23 18.34 18.13
CA GLN A 290 5.36 19.79 18.23
C GLN A 290 4.16 20.34 19.02
N VAL A 291 4.26 20.37 20.34
CA VAL A 291 3.35 21.17 21.16
C VAL A 291 3.65 22.65 20.86
N GLY A 292 2.62 23.42 20.53
CA GLY A 292 2.74 24.85 20.20
C GLY A 292 3.67 25.58 21.18
N HIS A 293 4.66 26.28 20.64
CA HIS A 293 5.66 26.99 21.43
C HIS A 293 5.03 28.14 22.25
N HIS A 294 4.68 27.85 23.50
CA HIS A 294 4.70 28.81 24.61
C HIS A 294 5.21 28.18 25.91
N ALA A 295 6.15 27.24 25.83
CA ALA A 295 6.93 26.82 26.99
C ALA A 295 8.41 26.63 26.64
N SER A 296 9.23 27.46 27.25
CA SER A 296 10.68 27.53 27.11
C SER A 296 11.40 26.32 27.72
N LYS A 297 12.41 25.80 26.99
CA LYS A 297 13.53 24.92 27.43
C LYS A 297 13.13 23.49 27.85
N ALA A 298 13.86 22.41 27.54
CA ALA A 298 15.19 22.20 26.99
C ALA A 298 15.19 20.90 26.16
N VAL A 299 15.75 20.93 24.95
CA VAL A 299 16.00 19.71 24.16
C VAL A 299 17.26 19.05 24.73
N ILE A 300 17.07 18.00 25.53
CA ILE A 300 18.14 17.03 25.80
C ILE A 300 18.23 16.16 24.55
N LEU A 301 19.19 16.46 23.68
CA LEU A 301 19.56 15.58 22.58
C LEU A 301 20.20 14.31 23.18
N PRO A 302 19.69 13.09 22.89
CA PRO A 302 20.45 11.89 23.15
C PRO A 302 21.69 11.90 22.26
N ARG A 303 22.86 11.76 22.89
CA ARG A 303 24.15 11.60 22.23
C ARG A 303 24.14 10.35 21.34
N HIS A 304 24.65 10.50 20.12
CA HIS A 304 25.22 9.48 19.25
C HIS A 304 24.58 8.08 19.26
N TYR A 305 23.76 7.79 18.23
CA TYR A 305 23.66 6.42 17.75
C TYR A 305 24.89 6.08 16.92
N SER A 306 25.82 5.34 17.52
CA SER A 306 26.84 4.58 16.81
C SER A 306 26.15 3.34 16.22
N VAL A 307 26.03 3.26 14.89
CA VAL A 307 25.67 2.01 14.22
C VAL A 307 26.90 1.12 14.28
N ILE A 308 26.86 0.09 15.13
CA ILE A 308 27.82 -1.02 15.06
C ILE A 308 27.44 -1.81 13.81
N VAL A 309 28.19 -1.61 12.74
CA VAL A 309 28.20 -2.51 11.58
C VAL A 309 29.10 -3.68 11.96
N SER A 310 28.51 -4.85 12.18
CA SER A 310 29.26 -6.09 12.22
C SER A 310 29.49 -6.56 10.77
N ASP A 311 30.70 -6.37 10.25
CA ASP A 311 31.13 -6.98 8.99
C ASP A 311 31.23 -8.51 9.13
N PRO A 312 30.81 -9.30 8.11
CA PRO A 312 31.15 -10.72 8.04
C PRO A 312 32.62 -10.91 7.56
N PRO A 313 33.28 -12.02 7.93
CA PRO A 313 34.71 -12.16 7.75
C PRO A 313 35.12 -12.39 6.29
N ASN A 314 36.12 -11.62 5.89
CA ASN A 314 36.95 -11.79 4.69
C ASN A 314 37.36 -13.26 4.44
N SER A 315 37.22 -13.72 3.20
CA SER A 315 38.30 -14.47 2.57
C SER A 315 38.47 -14.03 1.11
N LYS A 316 39.74 -13.82 0.76
CA LYS A 316 40.25 -13.18 -0.45
C LYS A 316 40.18 -14.10 -1.66
N ALA A 317 39.93 -13.54 -2.83
CA ALA A 317 40.61 -13.92 -4.07
C ALA A 317 40.65 -12.73 -5.03
N THR A 318 41.85 -12.19 -5.20
CA THR A 318 42.26 -11.20 -6.21
C THR A 318 42.30 -11.82 -7.60
N PHE A 319 41.86 -11.10 -8.64
CA PHE A 319 42.55 -11.03 -9.94
C PHE A 319 42.17 -9.74 -10.69
N SER A 320 43.07 -9.32 -11.58
CA SER A 320 43.38 -7.97 -12.04
C SER A 320 42.86 -7.59 -13.43
N ARG A 321 42.85 -6.26 -13.70
CA ARG A 321 42.89 -5.55 -15.01
C ARG A 321 41.62 -5.69 -15.88
N GLU A 322 41.08 -4.68 -16.56
CA GLU A 322 41.63 -3.49 -17.23
C GLU A 322 40.48 -2.47 -17.50
N ARG A 323 40.77 -1.16 -17.62
CA ARG A 323 39.83 -0.16 -18.18
C ARG A 323 39.77 -0.27 -19.71
N PRO A 324 38.74 0.28 -20.36
CA PRO A 324 38.98 1.54 -21.07
C PRO A 324 37.87 2.60 -20.96
N GLU A 325 38.29 3.85 -21.03
CA GLU A 325 37.49 5.05 -21.29
C GLU A 325 37.23 5.21 -22.79
N THR A 326 36.00 5.60 -23.17
CA THR A 326 35.66 6.36 -24.40
C THR A 326 34.28 7.01 -24.15
N LEU A 327 34.19 8.31 -23.83
CA LEU A 327 34.08 9.50 -24.69
C LEU A 327 32.84 9.56 -25.61
N ILE A 328 32.09 10.67 -25.47
CA ILE A 328 31.30 11.42 -26.47
C ILE A 328 29.75 11.45 -26.35
N ARG A 329 29.28 12.61 -25.86
CA ARG A 329 28.23 13.54 -26.35
C ARG A 329 26.74 13.12 -26.44
N SER A 330 25.97 13.95 -25.74
CA SER A 330 24.71 14.61 -26.15
C SER A 330 24.08 14.22 -27.50
N GLY A 331 22.85 13.75 -27.45
CA GLY A 331 21.95 13.67 -28.60
C GLY A 331 20.49 13.67 -28.13
N ASN A 332 19.82 14.81 -28.27
CA ASN A 332 18.36 14.92 -28.22
C ASN A 332 17.76 14.07 -29.35
N PHE A 333 16.80 13.20 -29.05
CA PHE A 333 15.86 12.70 -30.06
C PHE A 333 14.44 12.62 -29.52
N ARG A 334 13.58 13.47 -30.11
CA ARG A 334 12.12 13.35 -30.14
C ARG A 334 11.75 12.23 -31.09
N TRP A 335 10.66 11.50 -30.78
CA TRP A 335 9.87 10.85 -31.82
C TRP A 335 8.39 11.15 -31.64
N SER A 336 7.83 11.62 -32.74
CA SER A 336 6.43 11.88 -33.05
C SER A 336 5.72 10.58 -33.46
N TYR A 337 4.43 10.54 -33.14
CA TYR A 337 3.47 9.48 -33.45
C TYR A 337 3.39 9.11 -34.95
N MET A 338 3.29 7.80 -35.20
CA MET A 338 2.38 7.21 -36.19
C MET A 338 1.80 5.92 -35.60
#